data_AF-A0A7F5RJ69-F1
#
_entry.id   AF-A0A7F5RJ69-F1
#
_cell.length_a   1.000
_cell.length_b   1.000
_cell.length_c   1.000
_cell.angle_alpha   90.00
_cell.angle_beta   90.00
_cell.angle_gamma   90.00
#
_symmetry.space_group_name_H-M   'P 1'
#
loop_
_entity.id
_entity.type
_entity.pdbx_description
1 polymer ?
#
loop_
_entity_poly.entity_id
_entity_poly.type
_entity_poly.pdbx_seq_one_letter_code
_entity_poly.pdbx_strand_id
1 'polypeptide(L)'
;MKNGTLYIFLLKGTYAYTADRNWENDVEVKRSGCNPNITRDIAYQLINGETGRNFNVILGGGRKMFLPRGQFDEQGQEGSRFDGLNLIEKWKQFKSKTGKSEYVWNRNQLVKLGEVQNLLGLFTDSHMSFDLDRDPNVEPSLTEMTQAAISVLSKNDNGYFLFVEGGMIDQAHHLTYAQKALGDTLAFADAVQRAVDITGSTLANALLKYSVSLRDTTRAGLILECTLNVISSSNYLKKLDNSIEEVNPPTQRFMAKKLEVSRVHRGDFGGLNTLPRFVNILSTILPAALVALMS
;
A
#
# COMPACT_ATOMS: atom_id res chain seq x y z
N MET A 1 30.34 0.03 4.67
CA MET A 1 28.96 0.31 4.21
C MET A 1 28.08 0.32 5.45
N LYS A 2 27.48 1.46 5.80
CA LYS A 2 26.62 1.58 7.00
C LYS A 2 25.21 1.07 6.64
N ASN A 3 24.63 0.28 7.54
CA ASN A 3 23.35 -0.41 7.40
C ASN A 3 22.19 0.59 7.23
N GLY A 4 21.84 0.94 5.99
CA GLY A 4 20.55 1.54 5.66
C GLY A 4 19.50 0.43 5.64
N THR A 5 18.44 0.56 6.43
CA THR A 5 17.41 -0.48 6.54
C THR A 5 16.10 -0.03 5.88
N LEU A 6 15.50 -0.94 5.10
CA LEU A 6 14.40 -0.75 4.15
C LEU A 6 13.12 -1.39 4.73
N TYR A 7 11.93 -0.76 4.69
CA TYR A 7 10.72 -1.26 5.42
C TYR A 7 9.35 -0.97 4.76
N ILE A 8 8.60 -1.96 4.25
CA ILE A 8 7.41 -1.70 3.39
C ILE A 8 6.30 -2.77 3.40
N PHE A 9 5.04 -2.30 3.28
CA PHE A 9 3.79 -2.98 2.91
C PHE A 9 3.84 -3.70 1.53
N LEU A 10 3.41 -4.96 1.48
CA LEU A 10 3.80 -6.01 0.51
C LEU A 10 3.68 -5.73 -1.00
N LEU A 11 4.56 -4.89 -1.57
CA LEU A 11 4.90 -4.98 -2.99
C LEU A 11 6.17 -5.80 -3.16
N LYS A 12 6.01 -6.97 -3.76
CA LYS A 12 7.05 -7.98 -4.03
C LYS A 12 8.29 -7.36 -4.69
N GLY A 13 8.13 -6.30 -5.49
CA GLY A 13 9.23 -5.59 -6.14
C GLY A 13 10.22 -4.88 -5.20
N THR A 14 9.90 -4.74 -3.92
CA THR A 14 10.81 -4.12 -2.93
C THR A 14 11.86 -5.08 -2.37
N TYR A 15 11.63 -6.39 -2.48
CA TYR A 15 12.50 -7.41 -1.86
C TYR A 15 12.69 -8.69 -2.68
N ALA A 16 11.77 -9.03 -3.58
CA ALA A 16 11.77 -10.31 -4.28
C ALA A 16 12.43 -10.22 -5.65
N TYR A 17 13.18 -11.26 -5.99
CA TYR A 17 13.71 -11.54 -7.31
C TYR A 17 13.00 -12.79 -7.84
N THR A 18 12.08 -12.61 -8.77
CA THR A 18 11.28 -13.71 -9.34
C THR A 18 11.07 -13.50 -10.84
N ALA A 19 11.01 -14.59 -11.59
CA ALA A 19 10.68 -14.57 -13.01
C ALA A 19 9.15 -14.49 -13.23
N ASP A 20 8.35 -14.90 -12.24
CA ASP A 20 6.89 -14.86 -12.29
C ASP A 20 6.35 -14.26 -10.99
N ARG A 21 5.45 -13.27 -11.12
CA ARG A 21 4.78 -12.61 -10.00
C ARG A 21 3.85 -13.54 -9.22
N ASN A 22 3.42 -14.65 -9.83
CA ASN A 22 2.50 -15.62 -9.24
C ASN A 22 3.19 -16.63 -8.32
N TRP A 23 4.52 -16.67 -8.27
CA TRP A 23 5.29 -17.57 -7.41
C TRP A 23 5.27 -17.14 -5.94
N GLU A 24 4.07 -17.00 -5.37
CA GLU A 24 3.84 -16.52 -4.00
C GLU A 24 4.27 -17.52 -2.94
N ASN A 25 4.12 -18.81 -3.24
CA ASN A 25 4.55 -19.93 -2.41
C ASN A 25 5.25 -21.01 -3.27
N ASP A 26 5.76 -22.04 -2.61
CA ASP A 26 6.48 -23.16 -3.24
C ASP A 26 5.61 -23.99 -4.20
N VAL A 27 4.29 -24.04 -3.95
CA VAL A 27 3.34 -24.75 -4.80
C VAL A 27 3.22 -24.07 -6.15
N GLU A 28 3.17 -22.75 -6.20
CA GLU A 28 3.08 -22.00 -7.46
C GLU A 28 4.36 -22.13 -8.30
N VAL A 29 5.53 -22.12 -7.66
CA VAL A 29 6.81 -22.41 -8.34
C VAL A 29 6.78 -23.81 -8.98
N LYS A 30 6.30 -24.81 -8.22
CA LYS A 30 6.20 -26.20 -8.70
C LYS A 30 5.18 -26.35 -9.83
N ARG A 31 4.05 -25.64 -9.75
CA ARG A 31 3.00 -25.64 -10.79
C ARG A 31 3.50 -25.09 -12.13
N SER A 32 4.40 -24.10 -12.09
CA SER A 32 5.06 -23.58 -13.30
C SER A 32 6.18 -24.47 -13.84
N GLY A 33 6.41 -25.66 -13.27
CA GLY A 33 7.44 -26.60 -13.72
C GLY A 33 8.86 -26.31 -13.19
N CYS A 34 9.01 -25.38 -12.25
CA CYS A 34 10.28 -25.07 -11.61
C CYS A 34 10.50 -25.89 -10.33
N ASN A 35 11.76 -26.01 -9.89
CA ASN A 35 12.10 -26.72 -8.66
C ASN A 35 12.06 -25.76 -7.45
N PRO A 36 11.13 -25.92 -6.48
CA PRO A 36 10.99 -25.02 -5.33
C PRO A 36 12.17 -25.06 -4.34
N ASN A 37 13.05 -26.06 -4.43
CA ASN A 37 14.28 -26.10 -3.63
C ASN A 37 15.37 -25.18 -4.17
N ILE A 38 15.31 -24.86 -5.47
CA ILE A 38 16.27 -23.99 -6.16
C ILE A 38 15.66 -22.59 -6.32
N THR A 39 14.46 -22.53 -6.86
CA THR A 39 13.71 -21.29 -7.09
C THR A 39 12.91 -20.96 -5.83
N ARG A 40 13.36 -19.96 -5.08
CA ARG A 40 12.69 -19.54 -3.84
C ARG A 40 11.46 -18.69 -4.15
N ASP A 41 10.32 -19.09 -3.61
CA ASP A 41 9.07 -18.35 -3.72
C ASP A 41 9.13 -17.00 -2.98
N ILE A 42 8.20 -16.13 -3.31
CA ILE A 42 8.15 -14.75 -2.83
C ILE A 42 7.94 -14.68 -1.31
N ALA A 43 7.08 -15.52 -0.72
CA ALA A 43 6.90 -15.54 0.73
C ALA A 43 8.19 -15.99 1.46
N TYR A 44 8.89 -16.99 0.93
CA TYR A 44 10.21 -17.37 1.43
C TYR A 44 11.21 -16.21 1.33
N GLN A 45 11.29 -15.53 0.19
CA GLN A 45 12.20 -14.40 0.00
C GLN A 45 11.92 -13.24 0.96
N LEU A 46 10.66 -13.02 1.36
CA LEU A 46 10.33 -12.00 2.35
C LEU A 46 10.94 -12.30 3.72
N ILE A 47 10.89 -13.55 4.18
CA ILE A 47 11.35 -13.91 5.54
C ILE A 47 12.83 -14.28 5.56
N ASN A 48 13.34 -14.87 4.48
CA ASN A 48 14.69 -15.44 4.41
C ASN A 48 15.63 -14.71 3.45
N GLY A 49 15.10 -13.94 2.50
CA GLY A 49 15.92 -13.22 1.52
C GLY A 49 16.72 -12.09 2.16
N GLU A 50 17.77 -11.66 1.46
CA GLU A 50 18.74 -10.68 1.98
C GLU A 50 18.09 -9.34 2.35
N THR A 51 17.12 -8.90 1.55
CA THR A 51 16.39 -7.65 1.76
C THR A 51 15.24 -7.83 2.75
N GLY A 52 14.31 -8.75 2.46
CA GLY A 52 13.08 -8.92 3.24
C GLY A 52 13.32 -9.26 4.71
N ARG A 53 14.32 -10.11 5.01
CA ARG A 53 14.65 -10.49 6.40
C ARG A 53 15.02 -9.30 7.28
N ASN A 54 15.49 -8.21 6.68
CA ASN A 54 15.87 -7.01 7.41
C ASN A 54 14.65 -6.16 7.76
N PHE A 55 13.46 -6.40 7.19
CA PHE A 55 12.30 -5.55 7.41
C PHE A 55 11.81 -5.59 8.87
N ASN A 56 11.65 -4.44 9.51
CA ASN A 56 11.09 -4.22 10.84
C ASN A 56 9.58 -4.35 10.75
N VAL A 57 8.95 -3.74 9.75
CA VAL A 57 7.49 -3.73 9.61
C VAL A 57 7.10 -4.42 8.32
N ILE A 58 6.23 -5.42 8.44
CA ILE A 58 5.54 -6.09 7.34
C ILE A 58 4.07 -6.14 7.74
N LEU A 59 3.19 -5.50 6.99
CA LEU A 59 1.76 -5.46 7.27
C LEU A 59 0.99 -5.77 5.97
N GLY A 60 -0.12 -6.51 6.06
CA GLY A 60 -0.96 -6.83 4.91
C GLY A 60 -1.81 -8.09 5.12
N GLY A 61 -2.22 -8.72 4.01
CA GLY A 61 -2.85 -10.04 4.01
C GLY A 61 -1.87 -11.17 3.70
N GLY A 62 -2.40 -12.34 3.31
CA GLY A 62 -1.64 -13.41 2.67
C GLY A 62 -1.18 -14.52 3.60
N ARG A 63 -1.77 -14.67 4.80
CA ARG A 63 -1.34 -15.66 5.81
C ARG A 63 -1.16 -17.06 5.27
N LYS A 64 -2.04 -17.52 4.36
CA LYS A 64 -1.96 -18.88 3.83
C LYS A 64 -0.65 -19.17 3.08
N MET A 65 0.01 -18.15 2.54
CA MET A 65 1.30 -18.28 1.84
C MET A 65 2.47 -18.56 2.80
N PHE A 66 2.27 -18.35 4.10
CA PHE A 66 3.29 -18.48 5.13
C PHE A 66 3.15 -19.76 5.97
N LEU A 67 2.01 -20.45 5.87
CA LEU A 67 1.71 -21.64 6.66
C LEU A 67 1.80 -22.91 5.81
N PRO A 68 2.30 -24.02 6.38
CA PRO A 68 2.30 -25.30 5.70
C PRO A 68 0.89 -25.90 5.67
N ARG A 69 0.63 -26.71 4.65
CA ARG A 69 -0.58 -27.51 4.55
C ARG A 69 -0.76 -28.36 5.80
N GLY A 70 -2.00 -28.49 6.28
CA GLY A 70 -2.36 -29.13 7.54
C GLY A 70 -2.23 -28.25 8.79
N GLN A 71 -1.69 -27.04 8.68
CA GLN A 71 -1.78 -26.02 9.73
C GLN A 71 -2.85 -24.99 9.38
N PHE A 72 -3.61 -24.56 10.37
CA PHE A 72 -4.69 -23.59 10.23
C PHE A 72 -4.30 -22.26 10.90
N ASP A 73 -4.65 -21.15 10.27
CA ASP A 73 -4.49 -19.82 10.84
C ASP A 73 -5.53 -19.53 11.93
N GLU A 74 -5.46 -18.34 12.51
CA GLU A 74 -6.34 -17.91 13.60
C GLU A 74 -7.80 -17.71 13.18
N GLN A 75 -8.09 -17.73 11.87
CA GLN A 75 -9.43 -17.71 11.28
C GLN A 75 -9.85 -19.08 10.73
N GLY A 76 -9.08 -20.14 11.02
CA GLY A 76 -9.38 -21.50 10.58
C GLY A 76 -9.09 -21.76 9.10
N GLN A 77 -8.28 -20.93 8.44
CA GLN A 77 -7.89 -21.11 7.04
C GLN A 77 -6.61 -21.95 6.96
N GLU A 78 -6.60 -22.94 6.07
CA GLU A 78 -5.45 -23.85 5.92
C GLU A 78 -4.29 -23.17 5.16
N GLY A 79 -3.07 -23.45 5.60
CA GLY A 79 -1.84 -23.07 4.91
C GLY A 79 -1.70 -23.72 3.53
N SER A 80 -1.03 -23.02 2.62
CA SER A 80 -0.85 -23.46 1.23
C SER A 80 0.51 -24.07 0.93
N ARG A 81 1.50 -23.99 1.83
CA ARG A 81 2.87 -24.44 1.53
C ARG A 81 3.04 -25.96 1.61
N PHE A 82 3.78 -26.56 0.68
CA PHE A 82 4.03 -28.02 0.64
C PHE A 82 5.44 -28.39 1.12
N ASP A 83 6.29 -27.41 1.37
CA ASP A 83 7.65 -27.56 1.90
C ASP A 83 7.73 -27.74 3.44
N GLY A 84 6.58 -27.73 4.12
CA GLY A 84 6.50 -27.90 5.57
C GLY A 84 6.99 -26.70 6.39
N LEU A 85 7.32 -25.57 5.74
CA LEU A 85 7.80 -24.39 6.44
C LEU A 85 6.65 -23.57 7.01
N ASN A 86 6.74 -23.24 8.31
CA ASN A 86 5.97 -22.16 8.91
C ASN A 86 6.83 -20.88 8.95
N LEU A 87 6.58 -19.98 8.00
CA LEU A 87 7.35 -18.75 7.82
C LEU A 87 7.03 -17.69 8.88
N ILE A 88 5.84 -17.72 9.49
CA ILE A 88 5.49 -16.84 10.62
C ILE A 88 6.36 -17.17 11.83
N GLU A 89 6.46 -18.46 12.19
CA GLU A 89 7.32 -18.90 13.29
C GLU A 89 8.79 -18.63 13.01
N LYS A 90 9.23 -18.81 11.76
CA LYS A 90 10.59 -18.49 11.34
C LYS A 90 10.89 -17.00 11.46
N TRP A 91 9.95 -16.12 11.09
CA TRP A 91 10.07 -14.69 11.28
C TRP A 91 10.19 -14.34 12.78
N LYS A 92 9.34 -14.90 13.64
CA LYS A 92 9.42 -14.70 15.10
C LYS A 92 10.79 -15.09 15.65
N GLN A 93 11.31 -16.24 15.23
CA GLN A 93 12.64 -16.74 15.63
C GLN A 93 13.79 -15.83 15.18
N PHE A 94 13.69 -15.22 13.99
CA PHE A 94 14.72 -14.29 13.52
C PHE A 94 14.62 -12.94 14.21
N LYS A 95 13.41 -12.40 14.37
CA LYS A 95 13.22 -11.04 14.90
C LYS A 95 13.43 -10.95 16.39
N SER A 96 13.16 -12.02 17.15
CA SER A 96 13.46 -12.07 18.59
C SER A 96 14.94 -11.83 18.92
N LYS A 97 15.85 -12.09 17.97
CA LYS A 97 17.29 -11.82 18.11
C LYS A 97 17.68 -10.36 17.83
N THR A 98 16.77 -9.59 17.23
CA THR A 98 17.03 -8.22 16.75
C THR A 98 16.29 -7.14 17.54
N GLY A 99 15.40 -7.54 18.46
CA GLY A 99 14.64 -6.62 19.31
C GLY A 99 13.31 -7.22 19.73
N LYS A 100 12.52 -6.45 20.48
CA LYS A 100 11.13 -6.81 20.78
C LYS A 100 10.34 -6.86 19.48
N SER A 101 9.67 -7.98 19.26
CA SER A 101 8.97 -8.28 18.03
C SER A 101 7.58 -8.80 18.33
N GLU A 102 6.58 -8.35 17.58
CA GLU A 102 5.21 -8.83 17.70
C GLU A 102 4.63 -9.26 16.36
N TYR A 103 3.89 -10.37 16.42
CA TYR A 103 3.05 -10.84 15.34
C TYR A 103 1.59 -10.54 15.69
N VAL A 104 0.88 -9.87 14.78
CA VAL A 104 -0.53 -9.51 14.93
C VAL A 104 -1.33 -10.00 13.72
N TRP A 105 -2.59 -10.34 13.93
CA TRP A 105 -3.45 -10.90 12.88
C TRP A 105 -4.85 -10.30 12.82
N ASN A 106 -5.16 -9.36 13.71
CA ASN A 106 -6.42 -8.61 13.68
C ASN A 106 -6.19 -7.15 14.08
N ARG A 107 -7.20 -6.32 13.81
CA ARG A 107 -7.17 -4.90 14.13
C ARG A 107 -6.95 -4.64 15.61
N ASN A 108 -7.64 -5.37 16.49
CA ASN A 108 -7.55 -5.15 17.94
C ASN A 108 -6.13 -5.29 18.48
N GLN A 109 -5.37 -6.25 17.97
CA GLN A 109 -3.95 -6.40 18.30
C GLN A 109 -3.10 -5.27 17.72
N LEU A 110 -3.36 -4.86 16.48
CA LEU A 110 -2.62 -3.76 15.85
C LEU A 110 -2.83 -2.42 16.56
N VAL A 111 -4.07 -2.06 16.92
CA VAL A 111 -4.37 -0.77 17.56
C VAL A 111 -3.94 -0.72 19.03
N LYS A 112 -3.80 -1.88 19.68
CA LYS A 112 -3.26 -2.01 21.05
C LYS A 112 -1.76 -2.32 21.06
N LEU A 113 -1.09 -2.23 19.90
CA LEU A 113 0.32 -2.54 19.78
C LEU A 113 1.13 -1.67 20.72
N GLY A 114 1.91 -2.32 21.59
CA GLY A 114 2.85 -1.63 22.46
C GLY A 114 4.10 -1.20 21.73
N GLU A 115 5.09 -0.73 22.48
CA GLU A 115 6.38 -0.43 21.89
C GLU A 115 7.11 -1.69 21.42
N VAL A 116 7.39 -1.78 20.11
CA VAL A 116 8.15 -2.87 19.48
C VAL A 116 9.16 -2.31 18.47
N GLN A 117 10.19 -3.10 18.13
CA GLN A 117 11.14 -2.79 17.05
C GLN A 117 10.83 -3.56 15.76
N ASN A 118 10.11 -4.69 15.86
CA ASN A 118 9.68 -5.45 14.70
C ASN A 118 8.20 -5.83 14.81
N LEU A 119 7.49 -5.77 13.70
CA LEU A 119 6.06 -5.99 13.57
C LEU A 119 5.78 -6.79 12.30
N LEU A 120 5.12 -7.94 12.45
CA LEU A 120 4.51 -8.68 11.35
C LEU A 120 3.00 -8.68 11.58
N GLY A 121 2.26 -8.09 10.67
CA GLY A 121 0.80 -8.04 10.69
C GLY A 121 0.24 -8.73 9.45
N LEU A 122 -0.44 -9.86 9.63
CA LEU A 122 -1.08 -10.58 8.54
C LEU A 122 -2.57 -10.77 8.86
N PHE A 123 -3.44 -9.98 8.24
CA PHE A 123 -4.82 -9.78 8.71
C PHE A 123 -5.87 -10.67 8.04
N THR A 124 -5.55 -11.22 6.86
CA THR A 124 -6.41 -12.10 6.07
C THR A 124 -5.62 -13.27 5.51
N ASP A 125 -6.30 -14.33 5.07
CA ASP A 125 -5.65 -15.49 4.44
C ASP A 125 -4.98 -15.12 3.11
N SER A 126 -5.59 -14.19 2.35
CA SER A 126 -5.24 -13.81 0.99
C SER A 126 -5.13 -12.29 0.84
N HIS A 127 -5.86 -11.66 -0.08
CA HIS A 127 -5.93 -10.20 -0.13
C HIS A 127 -6.71 -9.65 1.06
N MET A 128 -6.43 -8.40 1.41
CA MET A 128 -7.27 -7.65 2.34
C MET A 128 -8.64 -7.36 1.70
N SER A 129 -9.64 -7.09 2.52
CA SER A 129 -10.97 -6.74 2.01
C SER A 129 -10.93 -5.38 1.29
N PHE A 130 -11.81 -5.17 0.31
CA PHE A 130 -12.09 -3.80 -0.16
C PHE A 130 -12.56 -2.96 1.02
N ASP A 131 -12.17 -1.68 1.10
CA ASP A 131 -12.48 -0.89 2.31
C ASP A 131 -14.00 -0.77 2.57
N LEU A 132 -14.83 -0.78 1.52
CA LEU A 132 -16.30 -0.78 1.65
C LEU A 132 -16.91 -2.09 2.17
N ASP A 133 -16.20 -3.22 2.06
CA ASP A 133 -16.66 -4.53 2.55
C ASP A 133 -16.01 -4.93 3.87
N ARG A 134 -14.97 -4.19 4.30
CA ARG A 134 -14.15 -4.49 5.46
C ARG A 134 -14.98 -4.43 6.75
N ASP A 135 -14.85 -5.45 7.61
CA ASP A 135 -15.34 -5.35 9.00
C ASP A 135 -14.32 -4.58 9.84
N PRO A 136 -14.63 -3.35 10.28
CA PRO A 136 -13.70 -2.51 11.04
C PRO A 136 -13.44 -3.01 12.46
N ASN A 137 -14.07 -4.10 12.90
CA ASN A 137 -13.75 -4.73 14.19
C ASN A 137 -12.71 -5.84 14.05
N VAL A 138 -12.55 -6.38 12.83
CA VAL A 138 -11.67 -7.53 12.55
C VAL A 138 -10.40 -7.07 11.83
N GLU A 139 -10.55 -6.24 10.79
CA GLU A 139 -9.49 -5.90 9.85
C GLU A 139 -9.14 -4.41 9.92
N PRO A 140 -7.85 -4.05 10.07
CA PRO A 140 -7.43 -2.66 10.14
C PRO A 140 -7.55 -1.96 8.78
N SER A 141 -7.84 -0.66 8.80
CA SER A 141 -7.78 0.19 7.60
C SER A 141 -6.32 0.41 7.16
N LEU A 142 -6.15 0.82 5.90
CA LEU A 142 -4.83 1.23 5.38
C LEU A 142 -4.22 2.38 6.19
N THR A 143 -5.07 3.30 6.65
CA THR A 143 -4.72 4.41 7.55
C THR A 143 -4.16 3.93 8.88
N GLU A 144 -4.83 2.97 9.53
CA GLU A 144 -4.38 2.41 10.82
C GLU A 144 -3.06 1.65 10.66
N MET A 145 -2.91 0.90 9.57
CA MET A 145 -1.66 0.19 9.29
C MET A 145 -0.51 1.14 8.98
N THR A 146 -0.78 2.22 8.25
CA THR A 146 0.21 3.27 7.98
C THR A 146 0.67 3.93 9.27
N GLN A 147 -0.27 4.30 10.15
CA GLN A 147 0.04 4.86 11.45
C GLN A 147 0.87 3.89 12.31
N ALA A 148 0.48 2.62 12.38
CA ALA A 148 1.22 1.61 13.14
C ALA A 148 2.64 1.43 12.59
N ALA A 149 2.80 1.38 11.26
CA ALA A 149 4.10 1.29 10.61
C ALA A 149 4.99 2.48 10.97
N ILE A 150 4.48 3.71 10.83
CA ILE A 150 5.24 4.92 11.19
C ILE A 150 5.64 4.89 12.67
N SER A 151 4.75 4.47 13.57
CA SER A 151 5.03 4.42 15.01
C SER A 151 6.19 3.48 15.39
N VAL A 152 6.40 2.40 14.63
CA VAL A 152 7.52 1.47 14.81
C VAL A 152 8.78 2.04 14.14
N LEU A 153 8.65 2.53 12.91
CA LEU A 153 9.78 2.96 12.08
C LEU A 153 10.40 4.29 12.51
N SER A 154 9.59 5.22 13.05
CA SER A 154 10.05 6.55 13.48
C SER A 154 11.00 6.51 14.67
N LYS A 155 11.15 5.35 15.32
CA LYS A 155 12.10 5.15 16.42
C LYS A 155 13.54 4.99 15.97
N ASN A 156 13.78 4.86 14.66
CA ASN A 156 15.13 4.80 14.12
C ASN A 156 15.64 6.21 13.79
N ASP A 157 16.64 6.67 14.55
CA ASP A 157 17.25 7.99 14.38
C ASP A 157 17.94 8.19 13.02
N ASN A 158 18.27 7.10 12.31
CA ASN A 158 18.83 7.16 10.96
C ASN A 158 17.76 7.37 9.87
N GLY A 159 16.50 7.52 10.27
CA GLY A 159 15.35 7.59 9.38
C GLY A 159 14.87 6.21 8.94
N TYR A 160 13.85 6.22 8.08
CA TYR A 160 13.23 5.02 7.54
C TYR A 160 12.72 5.27 6.12
N PHE A 161 12.53 4.18 5.39
CA PHE A 161 11.76 4.16 4.17
C PHE A 161 10.45 3.43 4.46
N LEU A 162 9.32 3.99 4.04
CA LEU A 162 8.00 3.39 4.12
C LEU A 162 7.30 3.50 2.76
N PHE A 163 6.55 2.46 2.41
CA PHE A 163 5.73 2.39 1.22
C PHE A 163 4.45 1.70 1.61
N VAL A 164 3.39 2.28 1.08
CA VAL A 164 2.00 1.99 1.39
C VAL A 164 1.32 1.83 0.04
N GLU A 165 0.57 0.76 -0.13
CA GLU A 165 -0.08 0.43 -1.41
C GLU A 165 -1.60 0.37 -1.24
N GLY A 166 -2.32 1.12 -2.08
CA GLY A 166 -3.77 0.95 -2.28
C GLY A 166 -4.07 -0.19 -3.25
N GLY A 167 -3.59 -1.42 -2.96
CA GLY A 167 -3.59 -2.53 -3.93
C GLY A 167 -4.98 -3.01 -4.36
N MET A 168 -6.00 -2.78 -3.55
CA MET A 168 -7.38 -3.20 -3.85
C MET A 168 -8.05 -2.34 -4.94
N ILE A 169 -7.51 -1.16 -5.25
CA ILE A 169 -8.00 -0.31 -6.36
C ILE A 169 -7.89 -1.04 -7.70
N ASP A 170 -6.74 -1.66 -7.96
CA ASP A 170 -6.48 -2.45 -9.17
C ASP A 170 -7.39 -3.67 -9.25
N GLN A 171 -7.56 -4.38 -8.13
CA GLN A 171 -8.47 -5.53 -8.04
C GLN A 171 -9.93 -5.12 -8.31
N ALA A 172 -10.38 -4.01 -7.75
CA ALA A 172 -11.73 -3.51 -7.97
C ALA A 172 -11.95 -3.13 -9.44
N HIS A 173 -10.95 -2.53 -10.10
CA HIS A 173 -11.01 -2.24 -11.52
C HIS A 173 -11.05 -3.51 -12.38
N HIS A 174 -10.22 -4.51 -12.09
CA HIS A 174 -10.26 -5.80 -12.77
C HIS A 174 -11.62 -6.52 -12.64
N LEU A 175 -12.33 -6.32 -11.53
CA LEU A 175 -13.67 -6.87 -11.30
C LEU A 175 -14.81 -5.96 -11.77
N THR A 176 -14.51 -4.79 -12.37
CA THR A 176 -15.48 -3.77 -12.78
C THR A 176 -16.33 -3.19 -11.63
N TYR A 177 -15.81 -3.19 -10.40
CA TYR A 177 -16.45 -2.65 -9.21
C TYR A 177 -16.07 -1.18 -8.97
N ALA A 178 -16.63 -0.28 -9.77
CA ALA A 178 -16.30 1.15 -9.74
C ALA A 178 -16.49 1.81 -8.35
N GLN A 179 -17.54 1.44 -7.61
CA GLN A 179 -17.78 1.98 -6.26
C GLN A 179 -16.67 1.57 -5.29
N LYS A 180 -16.20 0.31 -5.37
CA LYS A 180 -15.10 -0.20 -4.52
C LYS A 180 -13.77 0.42 -4.91
N ALA A 181 -13.51 0.57 -6.21
CA ALA A 181 -12.30 1.25 -6.69
C ALA A 181 -12.20 2.69 -6.15
N LEU A 182 -13.31 3.44 -6.17
CA LEU A 182 -13.37 4.77 -5.57
C LEU A 182 -13.24 4.74 -4.03
N GLY A 183 -13.88 3.77 -3.36
CA GLY A 183 -13.75 3.57 -1.92
C GLY A 183 -12.29 3.34 -1.49
N ASP A 184 -11.59 2.40 -2.13
CA ASP A 184 -10.18 2.13 -1.84
C ASP A 184 -9.25 3.29 -2.24
N THR A 185 -9.63 4.10 -3.24
CA THR A 185 -8.92 5.34 -3.58
C THR A 185 -9.00 6.35 -2.44
N LEU A 186 -10.19 6.51 -1.82
CA LEU A 186 -10.37 7.36 -0.65
C LEU A 186 -9.60 6.83 0.56
N ALA A 187 -9.65 5.52 0.82
CA ALA A 187 -8.88 4.89 1.90
C ALA A 187 -7.37 5.09 1.74
N PHE A 188 -6.85 5.07 0.50
CA PHE A 188 -5.46 5.40 0.22
C PHE A 188 -5.15 6.89 0.45
N ALA A 189 -6.03 7.80 0.04
CA ALA A 189 -5.88 9.23 0.31
C ALA A 189 -5.84 9.52 1.81
N ASP A 190 -6.70 8.87 2.61
CA ASP A 190 -6.71 9.00 4.07
C ASP A 190 -5.41 8.50 4.70
N ALA A 191 -4.85 7.40 4.19
CA ALA A 191 -3.56 6.87 4.65
C ALA A 191 -2.40 7.84 4.36
N VAL A 192 -2.41 8.49 3.20
CA VAL A 192 -1.42 9.52 2.83
C VAL A 192 -1.55 10.74 3.73
N GLN A 193 -2.77 11.26 3.92
CA GLN A 193 -3.02 12.40 4.80
C GLN A 193 -2.54 12.07 6.22
N ARG A 194 -2.86 10.88 6.72
CA ARG A 194 -2.42 10.45 8.04
C ARG A 194 -0.91 10.37 8.17
N ALA A 195 -0.20 9.91 7.14
CA ALA A 195 1.26 9.91 7.14
C ALA A 195 1.80 11.34 7.26
N VAL A 196 1.27 12.28 6.47
CA VAL A 196 1.64 13.70 6.51
C VAL A 196 1.38 14.30 7.90
N ASP A 197 0.24 14.01 8.51
CA ASP A 197 -0.12 14.51 9.84
C ASP A 197 0.86 14.04 10.93
N ILE A 198 1.33 12.78 10.84
CA ILE A 198 2.24 12.21 11.83
C ILE A 198 3.68 12.72 11.62
N THR A 199 4.14 12.82 10.38
CA THR A 199 5.54 13.19 10.08
C THR A 199 5.77 14.69 9.99
N GLY A 200 4.69 15.47 9.91
CA GLY A 200 4.73 16.92 9.65
C GLY A 200 5.15 17.26 8.21
N SER A 201 5.14 18.55 7.89
CA SER A 201 5.46 19.09 6.55
C SER A 201 6.94 18.97 6.14
N THR A 202 7.81 18.55 7.05
CA THR A 202 9.28 18.51 6.87
C THR A 202 9.78 17.23 6.21
N LEU A 203 8.91 16.22 6.04
CA LEU A 203 9.22 14.99 5.31
C LEU A 203 8.04 14.64 4.41
N ALA A 204 8.19 14.90 3.11
CA ALA A 204 7.59 14.04 2.10
C ALA A 204 8.21 14.36 0.74
N ASN A 205 9.38 13.78 0.47
CA ASN A 205 9.58 13.21 -0.87
C ASN A 205 8.68 11.96 -0.98
N ALA A 206 7.38 12.12 -0.73
CA ALA A 206 6.40 11.10 -1.03
C ALA A 206 6.21 11.18 -2.54
N LEU A 207 6.93 10.31 -3.26
CA LEU A 207 6.64 10.05 -4.65
C LEU A 207 5.33 9.26 -4.69
N LEU A 208 4.21 9.97 -4.61
CA LEU A 208 2.89 9.40 -4.82
C LEU A 208 2.68 9.20 -6.32
N LYS A 209 3.12 8.05 -6.83
CA LYS A 209 2.79 7.64 -8.20
C LYS A 209 1.49 6.85 -8.17
N TYR A 210 0.40 7.52 -8.53
CA TYR A 210 -0.87 6.86 -8.80
C TYR A 210 -1.04 6.73 -10.32
N SER A 211 -1.16 5.50 -10.82
CA SER A 211 -1.45 5.22 -12.22
C SER A 211 -2.59 4.21 -12.30
N VAL A 212 -3.80 4.67 -12.61
CA VAL A 212 -4.93 3.81 -12.93
C VAL A 212 -4.96 3.63 -14.44
N SER A 213 -4.57 2.45 -14.91
CA SER A 213 -4.71 2.04 -16.30
C SER A 213 -5.93 1.13 -16.42
N LEU A 214 -7.09 1.71 -16.74
CA LEU A 214 -8.27 0.95 -17.14
C LEU A 214 -8.06 0.43 -18.57
N ARG A 215 -7.35 -0.70 -18.70
CA ARG A 215 -7.28 -1.47 -19.95
C ARG A 215 -8.00 -2.79 -19.74
N ASP A 216 -9.22 -2.86 -20.25
CA ASP A 216 -9.81 -4.13 -20.58
C ASP A 216 -9.87 -4.20 -22.12
N THR A 217 -9.07 -5.07 -22.73
CA THR A 217 -8.97 -5.20 -24.19
C THR A 217 -10.22 -5.80 -24.84
N THR A 218 -11.31 -5.99 -24.08
CA THR A 218 -12.51 -6.63 -24.60
C THR A 218 -13.82 -5.88 -24.34
N ARG A 219 -13.93 -4.96 -23.37
CA ARG A 219 -15.16 -4.17 -23.14
C ARG A 219 -14.85 -2.76 -22.62
N ALA A 220 -15.62 -1.78 -23.09
CA ALA A 220 -15.38 -0.35 -22.94
C ALA A 220 -14.89 0.08 -21.54
N GLY A 221 -13.65 0.59 -21.49
CA GLY A 221 -13.03 1.17 -20.29
C GLY A 221 -12.99 2.70 -20.36
N LEU A 222 -13.35 3.36 -19.27
CA LEU A 222 -13.05 4.78 -19.04
C LEU A 222 -11.62 4.86 -18.52
N ILE A 223 -10.68 5.58 -19.16
CA ILE A 223 -9.34 5.79 -18.58
C ILE A 223 -9.39 7.04 -17.70
N LEU A 224 -9.24 6.88 -16.39
CA LEU A 224 -9.00 7.96 -15.44
C LEU A 224 -7.53 7.88 -14.98
N GLU A 225 -6.62 8.48 -15.74
CA GLU A 225 -5.29 8.79 -15.20
C GLU A 225 -5.41 10.01 -14.28
N CYS A 226 -5.28 9.80 -12.97
CA CYS A 226 -5.22 10.87 -12.00
C CYS A 226 -3.82 10.92 -11.39
N THR A 227 -2.92 11.75 -11.89
CA THR A 227 -1.60 11.91 -11.29
C THR A 227 -1.68 12.93 -10.16
N LEU A 228 -1.67 12.47 -8.89
CA LEU A 228 -1.56 13.38 -7.75
C LEU A 228 -0.09 13.59 -7.39
N ASN A 229 0.52 14.64 -7.96
CA ASN A 229 1.87 15.05 -7.57
C ASN A 229 1.83 15.93 -6.31
N VAL A 230 1.96 15.33 -5.13
CA VAL A 230 2.22 16.07 -3.89
C VAL A 230 3.73 16.27 -3.75
N ILE A 231 4.24 17.41 -4.22
CA ILE A 231 5.64 17.80 -4.01
C ILE A 231 5.67 18.83 -2.88
N SER A 232 6.03 18.40 -1.67
CA SER A 232 6.43 19.33 -0.60
C SER A 232 7.96 19.33 -0.50
N SER A 233 8.58 20.43 -0.92
CA SER A 233 10.02 20.63 -0.74
C SER A 233 10.30 22.09 -0.42
N SER A 234 10.47 22.38 0.87
CA SER A 234 10.90 23.70 1.37
C SER A 234 12.31 24.10 0.88
N ASN A 235 13.15 23.15 0.45
CA ASN A 235 14.54 23.42 0.08
C ASN A 235 14.78 23.59 -1.43
N TYR A 236 13.83 23.21 -2.29
CA TYR A 236 13.97 23.46 -3.74
C TYR A 236 13.52 24.87 -4.15
N LEU A 237 12.66 25.53 -3.35
CA LEU A 237 12.14 26.86 -3.67
C LEU A 237 13.14 27.99 -3.41
N LYS A 238 14.09 27.84 -2.47
CA LYS A 238 15.13 28.86 -2.24
C LYS A 238 16.07 29.10 -3.44
N LYS A 239 16.10 28.19 -4.41
CA LYS A 239 16.87 28.37 -5.66
C LYS A 239 16.06 29.02 -6.79
N LEU A 240 14.75 29.13 -6.65
CA LEU A 240 13.85 29.78 -7.63
C LEU A 240 13.32 31.15 -7.15
N ASP A 241 13.60 31.55 -5.91
CA ASP A 241 13.03 32.74 -5.25
C ASP A 241 13.76 34.06 -5.58
N ASN A 242 14.75 34.06 -6.46
CA ASN A 242 15.50 35.28 -6.82
C ASN A 242 14.85 36.14 -7.92
N SER A 243 13.54 35.98 -8.20
CA SER A 243 12.91 36.73 -9.31
C SER A 243 11.48 37.20 -9.11
N ILE A 244 10.90 37.24 -7.90
CA ILE A 244 9.59 37.87 -7.69
C ILE A 244 9.56 38.59 -6.34
N GLU A 245 9.30 39.89 -6.37
CA GLU A 245 9.15 40.79 -5.21
C GLU A 245 7.86 40.51 -4.40
N GLU A 246 8.00 40.69 -3.08
CA GLU A 246 7.07 40.90 -1.95
C GLU A 246 5.55 40.69 -2.08
N VAL A 247 4.94 39.95 -1.12
CA VAL A 247 4.01 40.46 -0.07
C VAL A 247 3.92 39.46 1.13
N ASN A 248 3.89 39.99 2.35
CA ASN A 248 3.89 39.36 3.70
C ASN A 248 2.55 38.61 4.08
N PRO A 249 2.52 37.63 5.02
CA PRO A 249 1.43 36.66 5.28
C PRO A 249 0.55 37.02 6.53
N PRO A 250 -0.62 36.37 6.81
CA PRO A 250 -0.68 35.00 7.37
C PRO A 250 -1.92 34.19 6.93
N THR A 251 -1.75 33.26 5.99
CA THR A 251 -2.55 32.03 5.88
C THR A 251 -1.84 31.12 4.87
N GLN A 252 -1.04 30.16 5.34
CA GLN A 252 -0.49 29.14 4.45
C GLN A 252 -1.61 28.19 4.04
N ARG A 253 -2.29 28.58 2.97
CA ARG A 253 -3.31 27.81 2.27
C ARG A 253 -2.58 26.76 1.44
N PHE A 254 -2.87 25.47 1.66
CA PHE A 254 -2.38 24.40 0.81
C PHE A 254 -2.89 24.63 -0.62
N MET A 255 -1.97 24.87 -1.55
CA MET A 255 -2.29 24.93 -2.97
C MET A 255 -1.90 23.58 -3.57
N ALA A 256 -2.88 22.72 -3.83
CA ALA A 256 -2.69 21.60 -4.76
C ALA A 256 -2.27 22.20 -6.11
N LYS A 257 -1.02 21.98 -6.53
CA LYS A 257 -0.44 22.80 -7.61
C LYS A 257 -0.96 22.46 -9.00
N LYS A 258 -1.65 21.33 -9.20
CA LYS A 258 -2.46 21.02 -10.39
C LYS A 258 -3.12 19.65 -10.24
N LEU A 259 -4.40 19.55 -10.53
CA LEU A 259 -5.03 18.29 -10.95
C LEU A 259 -5.07 18.34 -12.48
N GLU A 260 -4.11 17.70 -13.16
CA GLU A 260 -4.13 17.61 -14.61
C GLU A 260 -4.86 16.32 -15.02
N VAL A 261 -6.02 16.47 -15.64
CA VAL A 261 -6.57 15.41 -16.50
C VAL A 261 -5.73 15.43 -17.77
N SER A 262 -4.71 14.57 -17.83
CA SER A 262 -3.75 14.52 -18.94
C SER A 262 -4.39 14.03 -20.24
N ARG A 263 -5.38 13.13 -20.17
CA ARG A 263 -6.08 12.56 -21.33
C ARG A 263 -7.41 11.90 -20.95
N VAL A 264 -8.46 12.24 -21.69
CA VAL A 264 -9.70 11.44 -21.78
C VAL A 264 -9.69 10.76 -23.14
N HIS A 265 -9.60 9.43 -23.20
CA HIS A 265 -9.82 8.70 -24.46
C HIS A 265 -11.32 8.41 -24.61
N ARG A 266 -11.93 8.94 -25.68
CA ARG A 266 -13.28 8.55 -26.11
C ARG A 266 -13.20 7.17 -26.76
N GLY A 267 -13.69 6.14 -26.08
CA GLY A 267 -14.16 4.93 -26.76
C GLY A 267 -15.48 5.23 -27.46
N ASP A 268 -15.78 4.52 -28.55
CA ASP A 268 -17.00 4.71 -29.32
C ASP A 268 -18.23 4.30 -28.48
N PHE A 269 -18.91 5.28 -27.89
CA PHE A 269 -20.09 5.07 -27.06
C PHE A 269 -21.31 4.93 -27.98
N GLY A 270 -21.55 3.72 -28.47
CA GLY A 270 -22.82 3.36 -29.07
C GLY A 270 -23.96 3.53 -28.06
N GLY A 271 -24.61 4.69 -28.06
CA GLY A 271 -26.01 4.83 -27.63
C GLY A 271 -26.32 5.06 -26.15
N LEU A 272 -25.43 5.66 -25.34
CA LEU A 272 -25.79 6.10 -23.98
C LEU A 272 -25.70 7.62 -23.83
N ASN A 273 -26.84 8.29 -24.03
CA ASN A 273 -27.05 9.73 -23.87
C ASN A 273 -26.97 10.24 -22.41
N THR A 274 -26.26 9.54 -21.51
CA THR A 274 -26.18 9.88 -20.08
C THR A 274 -24.79 10.31 -19.59
N LEU A 275 -23.75 10.27 -20.45
CA LEU A 275 -22.37 10.66 -20.10
C LEU A 275 -22.15 12.13 -19.66
N PRO A 276 -22.86 13.14 -20.18
CA PRO A 276 -22.61 14.54 -19.75
C PRO A 276 -22.91 14.78 -18.27
N ARG A 277 -23.84 14.01 -17.68
CA ARG A 277 -24.14 14.09 -16.24
C ARG A 277 -23.05 13.42 -15.38
N PHE A 278 -22.46 12.32 -15.85
CA PHE A 278 -21.39 11.60 -15.12
C PHE A 278 -20.07 12.39 -15.06
N VAL A 279 -19.69 13.06 -16.15
CA VAL A 279 -18.49 13.92 -16.17
C VAL A 279 -18.66 15.15 -15.27
N ASN A 280 -19.85 15.78 -15.29
CA ASN A 280 -20.15 16.90 -14.40
C ASN A 280 -20.16 16.50 -12.92
N ILE A 281 -20.61 15.29 -12.59
CA ILE A 281 -20.59 14.75 -11.23
C ILE A 281 -19.16 14.52 -10.75
N LEU A 282 -18.27 13.92 -11.56
CA LEU A 282 -16.85 13.76 -11.20
C LEU A 282 -16.11 15.10 -11.08
N SER A 283 -16.41 16.09 -11.93
CA SER A 283 -15.82 17.42 -11.85
C SER A 283 -16.40 18.31 -10.74
N THR A 284 -17.52 17.94 -10.12
CA THR A 284 -18.06 18.64 -8.92
C THR A 284 -17.76 17.90 -7.63
N ILE A 285 -17.75 16.56 -7.63
CA ILE A 285 -17.45 15.75 -6.44
C ILE A 285 -15.96 15.78 -6.10
N LEU A 286 -15.04 15.73 -7.07
CA LEU A 286 -13.60 15.79 -6.74
C LEU A 286 -13.21 17.13 -6.07
N PRO A 287 -13.64 18.31 -6.58
CA PRO A 287 -13.39 19.56 -5.88
C PRO A 287 -14.16 19.68 -4.57
N ALA A 288 -15.39 19.15 -4.46
CA ALA A 288 -16.15 19.20 -3.21
C ALA A 288 -15.56 18.29 -2.12
N ALA A 289 -15.07 17.11 -2.48
CA ALA A 289 -14.32 16.24 -1.59
C ALA A 289 -12.98 16.88 -1.17
N LEU A 290 -12.32 17.59 -2.10
CA LEU A 290 -11.10 18.35 -1.82
C LEU A 290 -11.37 19.59 -0.94
N VAL A 291 -12.50 20.28 -1.11
CA VAL A 291 -12.93 21.41 -0.27
C VAL A 291 -13.31 20.92 1.13
N ALA A 292 -13.97 19.76 1.26
CA ALA A 292 -14.27 19.14 2.55
C ALA A 292 -13.00 18.59 3.26
N LEU A 293 -11.96 18.23 2.51
CA LEU A 293 -10.62 17.92 3.03
C LEU A 293 -9.79 19.17 3.39
N MET A 294 -10.24 20.36 2.98
CA MET A 294 -9.55 21.65 3.18
C MET A 294 -10.27 22.61 4.15
N SER A 295 -11.41 22.20 4.72
CA SER A 295 -12.20 22.91 5.73
C SER A 295 -12.18 22.17 7.05
#